data_AF-L9Y5F3-F1
#
_entry.id   AF-L9Y5F3-F1
#
_cell.length_a   1.000
_cell.length_b   1.000
_cell.length_c   1.000
_cell.angle_alpha   90.00
_cell.angle_beta   90.00
_cell.angle_gamma   90.00
#
_symmetry.space_group_name_H-M   'P 1'
#
loop_
_entity.id
_entity.type
_entity.pdbx_description
1 polymer ?
#
loop_
_entity_poly.entity_id
_entity_poly.type
_entity_poly.pdbx_seq_one_letter_code
_entity_poly.pdbx_strand_id
1 'polypeptide(L)' 'MAETDDRYAYSRLTDTWYRVFDYDHVEGDKIIANSKEEVAREDVPQEWLERIDERPLQAETDSQ' A
#
# COMPACT_ATOMS: atom_id res chain seq x y z
N MET A 1 -10.16 20.89 6.78
CA MET A 1 -8.74 20.49 6.77
C MET A 1 -8.75 19.15 6.08
N ALA A 2 -8.18 19.05 4.87
CA ALA A 2 -8.11 17.75 4.20
C ALA A 2 -7.14 16.90 5.02
N GLU A 3 -7.67 15.90 5.71
CA GLU A 3 -6.88 14.84 6.30
C GLU A 3 -6.12 14.21 5.13
N THR A 4 -4.81 14.45 5.03
CA THR A 4 -3.95 13.75 4.08
C THR A 4 -3.95 12.29 4.50
N ASP A 5 -4.86 11.51 3.93
CA ASP A 5 -4.93 10.05 4.07
C ASP A 5 -3.78 9.46 3.26
N ASP A 6 -2.55 9.67 3.74
CA ASP A 6 -1.35 9.09 3.16
C ASP A 6 -1.46 7.55 3.24
N ARG A 7 -1.48 6.89 2.07
CA ARG A 7 -1.59 5.43 1.98
C ARG A 7 -0.22 4.83 1.81
N TYR A 8 0.08 3.75 2.52
CA TYR A 8 1.35 3.03 2.35
C TYR A 8 1.11 1.68 1.67
N ALA A 9 1.96 1.38 0.70
CA ALA A 9 1.92 0.13 -0.06
C ALA A 9 3.29 -0.53 -0.02
N TYR A 10 3.33 -1.82 0.34
CA TYR A 10 4.55 -2.61 0.29
C TYR A 10 4.58 -3.46 -0.98
N SER A 11 5.67 -3.35 -1.73
CA SER A 11 5.93 -4.17 -2.91
C SER A 11 6.85 -5.33 -2.53
N ARG A 12 6.32 -6.55 -2.54
CA ARG A 12 7.12 -7.77 -2.35
C ARG A 12 8.08 -8.05 -3.50
N LEU A 13 7.82 -7.50 -4.69
CA LEU A 13 8.67 -7.69 -5.87
C LEU A 13 10.00 -6.98 -5.73
N THR A 14 9.99 -5.80 -5.12
CA THR A 14 11.16 -4.94 -4.93
C THR A 14 11.62 -4.88 -3.47
N ASP A 15 10.94 -5.60 -2.57
CA ASP A 15 11.13 -5.52 -1.12
C ASP A 15 11.13 -4.08 -0.59
N THR A 16 10.22 -3.26 -1.11
CA THR A 16 10.27 -1.81 -0.93
C THR A 16 8.92 -1.22 -0.56
N TRP A 17 8.95 -0.19 0.30
CA TRP A 17 7.77 0.56 0.71
C TRP A 17 7.54 1.76 -0.20
N TYR A 18 6.27 2.02 -0.48
CA TYR A 18 5.83 3.15 -1.27
C TYR A 18 4.80 3.95 -0.50
N ARG A 19 5.02 5.26 -0.38
CA ARG A 19 4.01 6.21 0.08
C ARG A 19 3.20 6.66 -1.13
N VAL A 20 1.92 6.33 -1.13
CA VAL A 20 0.94 6.75 -2.13
C VAL A 20 0.24 8.00 -1.61
N PHE A 21 0.57 9.13 -2.22
CA PHE A 21 0.01 10.44 -1.87
C PHE A 21 -0.99 10.95 -2.91
N ASP A 22 -1.12 10.25 -4.04
CA ASP A 22 -2.12 10.55 -5.07
C ASP A 22 -2.70 9.25 -5.60
N TYR A 23 -4.01 9.08 -5.43
CA TYR A 23 -4.72 7.88 -5.85
C TYR A 23 -6.18 8.20 -6.18
N ASP A 24 -6.74 7.41 -7.09
CA ASP A 24 -8.15 7.51 -7.48
C ASP A 24 -8.96 6.35 -6.91
N HIS A 25 -10.20 6.62 -6.48
CA HIS A 25 -11.12 5.62 -5.98
C HIS A 25 -11.92 5.05 -7.14
N VAL A 26 -11.64 3.80 -7.52
CA VAL A 26 -12.30 3.20 -8.68
C VAL A 26 -13.57 2.44 -8.35
N GLU A 27 -13.61 1.68 -7.25
CA GLU A 27 -14.82 0.97 -6.82
C GLU A 27 -14.68 0.41 -5.40
N GLY A 28 -15.61 0.76 -4.51
CA GLY A 28 -15.60 0.29 -3.12
C GLY A 28 -14.32 0.72 -2.38
N ASP A 29 -13.58 -0.26 -1.86
CA ASP A 29 -12.30 -0.07 -1.14
C ASP A 29 -11.07 -0.16 -2.06
N LYS A 30 -11.27 -0.26 -3.39
CA LYS A 30 -10.17 -0.32 -4.36
C LYS A 30 -9.72 1.08 -4.76
N ILE A 31 -8.40 1.28 -4.69
CA ILE A 31 -7.73 2.50 -5.12
C ILE A 31 -6.75 2.22 -6.25
N ILE A 32 -6.59 3.17 -7.17
CA ILE A 32 -5.52 3.19 -8.16
C ILE A 32 -4.51 4.26 -7.76
N ALA A 33 -3.29 3.84 -7.43
CA ALA A 33 -2.19 4.76 -7.15
C ALA A 33 -1.75 5.46 -8.45
N ASN A 34 -1.93 6.77 -8.51
CA ASN A 34 -1.48 7.62 -9.61
C ASN A 34 -0.04 8.10 -9.37
N SER A 35 0.25 8.54 -8.14
CA SER A 35 1.61 8.93 -7.73
C SER A 35 2.01 8.26 -6.42
N LYS A 36 3.23 7.75 -6.41
CA LYS A 36 3.84 7.10 -5.25
C LYS A 36 5.32 7.40 -5.19
N GLU A 37 5.87 7.46 -3.97
CA GLU A 37 7.28 7.66 -3.70
C GLU A 37 7.83 6.47 -2.93
N GLU A 38 9.06 6.05 -3.27
CA GLU A 38 9.80 5.04 -2.52
C GLU A 38 10.23 5.61 -1.17
N VAL A 39 9.89 4.90 -0.10
CA VAL A 39 10.21 5.31 1.27
C VAL A 39 10.90 4.18 2.02
N ALA A 40 11.77 4.54 2.98
CA ALA A 40 12.36 3.56 3.85
C ALA A 40 11.32 3.00 4.83
N ARG A 41 11.50 1.76 5.27
CA ARG A 41 10.60 1.12 6.26
C ARG A 41 10.49 1.92 7.56
N GLU A 42 11.55 2.64 7.94
CA GLU A 42 11.58 3.49 9.14
C GLU A 42 10.67 4.72 9.05
N ASP A 43 10.38 5.21 7.84
CA ASP A 43 9.44 6.31 7.57
C ASP A 43 7.98 5.84 7.50
N VAL A 44 7.75 4.53 7.51
CA VAL A 44 6.40 3.96 7.45
C VAL A 44 5.82 3.86 8.86
N PRO A 45 4.62 4.40 9.11
CA PRO A 45 3.96 4.29 10.41
C PRO A 45 3.75 2.83 10.81
N GLN A 46 3.96 2.53 12.09
CA GLN A 46 3.91 1.15 12.60
C GLN A 46 2.56 0.47 12.32
N GLU A 47 1.45 1.21 12.39
CA GLU A 47 0.11 0.70 12.08
C GLU A 47 0.01 0.09 10.67
N TRP A 48 0.78 0.60 9.70
CA TRP A 48 0.85 0.06 8.35
C TRP A 48 1.75 -1.16 8.25
N LEU A 49 2.83 -1.18 9.04
CA LEU A 49 3.73 -2.35 9.15
C LEU A 49 2.98 -3.56 9.72
N GLU A 50 2.15 -3.35 10.75
CA GLU A 50 1.39 -4.40 11.44
C GLU A 50 0.31 -5.00 10.53
N ARG A 51 -0.39 -4.17 9.73
CA ARG A 51 -1.44 -4.64 8.80
C ARG A 51 -0.94 -5.57 7.69
N ILE A 52 0.35 -5.56 7.37
CA ILE A 52 0.93 -6.45 6.35
C ILE A 52 1.31 -7.81 6.92
N ASP A 53 1.72 -7.86 8.18
CA ASP A 53 2.06 -9.11 8.87
C ASP A 53 0.79 -9.98 9.07
N GLU A 54 -0.36 -9.35 9.24
CA GLU A 54 -1.65 -10.02 9.46
C GLU A 54 -2.30 -10.60 8.18
N ARG A 55 -1.76 -10.35 6.98
CA ARG A 55 -2.25 -10.95 5.73
C ARG A 55 -1.42 -12.17 5.33
N PRO A 56 -1.87 -13.41 5.63
CA PRO A 56 -1.29 -14.57 4.98
C PRO A 56 -1.44 -14.41 3.48
N LEU A 57 -0.34 -14.72 2.80
CA LEU A 57 -0.15 -14.87 1.37
C LEU A 57 -1.42 -15.37 0.63
N GLN A 58 -2.37 -14.50 0.28
CA GLN A 58 -3.22 -14.76 -0.88
C GLN A 58 -2.36 -14.41 -2.10
N ALA A 59 -1.43 -15.32 -2.38
CA ALA A 59 -0.95 -15.50 -3.73
C ALA A 59 -2.20 -15.87 -4.55
N GLU A 60 -2.77 -14.90 -5.24
CA GLU A 60 -3.65 -15.16 -6.38
C GLU A 60 -2.78 -15.76 -7.50
N THR A 61 -2.32 -16.98 -7.27
CA THR A 61 -2.08 -17.95 -8.32
C THR A 61 -3.41 -18.69 -8.46
N ASP A 62 -4.13 -18.39 -9.53
CA ASP A 62 -5.07 -19.25 -10.27
C ASP A 62 -6.34 -18.50 -10.69
N SER A 63 -6.48 -18.29 -11.99
CA SER A 63 -7.73 -18.58 -12.68
C SER A 63 -7.40 -18.90 -14.14
N GLN A 64 -7.53 -20.21 -14.41
CA GLN A 64 -7.46 -21.00 -15.65
C GLN A 64 -7.74 -20.32 -16.99
#